data_AF-A0A845YWF6-F1
#
_entry.id   AF-A0A845YWF6-F1
#
_cell.length_a   1.000
_cell.length_b   1.000
_cell.length_c   1.000
_cell.angle_alpha   90.00
_cell.angle_beta   90.00
_cell.angle_gamma   90.00
#
_symmetry.space_group_name_H-M   'P 1'
#
loop_
_entity.id
_entity.type
_entity.pdbx_description
1 polymer ?
#
loop_
_entity_poly.entity_id
_entity_poly.type
_entity_poly.pdbx_seq_one_letter_code
_entity_poly.pdbx_strand_id
1 'polypeptide(L)' 'LAGGGALLNGIDTLISHETGIVTHIAADPLSCVVLGTGRVLENFKQLERVFSGQIR' A
#
# COMPACT_ATOMS: atom_id res chain seq x y z
N LEU A 1 -6.14 2.79 1.76
CA LEU A 1 -5.20 2.95 2.89
C LEU A 1 -4.76 1.57 3.36
N ALA A 2 -3.49 1.48 3.74
CA ALA A 2 -2.87 0.31 4.35
C ALA A 2 -1.96 0.77 5.50
N GLY A 3 -1.49 -0.17 6.33
CA GLY A 3 -0.73 0.07 7.54
C GLY A 3 -1.61 0.24 8.79
N GLY A 4 -0.98 0.29 9.97
CA GLY A 4 -1.69 0.42 11.25
C GLY A 4 -2.51 1.71 11.40
N GLY A 5 -2.04 2.81 10.81
CA GLY A 5 -2.77 4.08 10.80
C GLY A 5 -4.13 4.01 10.07
N ALA A 6 -4.31 3.03 9.18
CA ALA A 6 -5.58 2.80 8.49
C ALA A 6 -6.70 2.29 9.42
N LEU A 7 -6.37 1.87 10.65
CA LEU A 7 -7.33 1.42 11.66
C LEU A 7 -7.86 2.55 12.55
N LEU A 8 -7.37 3.78 12.38
CA LEU A 8 -7.93 4.94 13.06
C LEU A 8 -9.36 5.16 12.59
N ASN A 9 -10.29 5.27 13.54
CA ASN A 9 -11.71 5.40 13.22
C ASN A 9 -11.98 6.65 12.36
N GLY A 10 -12.61 6.46 11.21
CA GLY A 10 -13.01 7.53 10.28
C GLY A 10 -11.86 8.15 9.46
N ILE A 11 -10.66 7.58 9.46
CA ILE A 11 -9.53 8.14 8.71
C ILE A 11 -9.74 8.11 7.18
N ASP A 12 -10.40 7.08 6.67
CA ASP A 12 -10.83 6.99 5.28
C ASP A 12 -11.84 8.08 4.92
N THR A 13 -12.83 8.30 5.80
CA THR A 13 -13.86 9.33 5.63
C THR A 13 -13.24 10.72 5.61
N LEU A 14 -12.33 11.01 6.54
CA LEU A 14 -11.63 12.29 6.60
C LEU A 14 -10.82 12.54 5.31
N ILE A 15 -10.01 11.57 4.89
CA ILE A 15 -9.20 11.71 3.67
C ILE A 15 -10.11 11.89 2.45
N SER A 16 -11.21 11.14 2.36
CA SER A 16 -12.18 11.32 1.29
C SER A 16 -12.84 12.70 1.27
N HIS A 17 -13.18 13.24 2.44
CA HIS A 17 -13.75 14.58 2.56
C HIS A 17 -12.76 15.66 2.11
N GLU A 18 -11.53 15.63 2.62
CA GLU A 18 -10.52 16.67 2.36
C GLU A 18 -9.98 16.64 0.92
N THR A 19 -9.86 15.45 0.33
CA THR A 19 -9.27 15.29 -1.01
C THR A 19 -10.30 15.25 -2.13
N GLY A 20 -11.57 14.98 -1.82
CA GLY A 20 -12.59 14.66 -2.82
C GLY A 20 -12.38 13.30 -3.52
N ILE A 21 -11.43 12.48 -3.06
CA ILE A 21 -11.08 11.19 -3.66
C ILE A 21 -11.67 10.06 -2.82
N VAL A 22 -12.34 9.12 -3.48
CA VAL A 22 -12.86 7.92 -2.80
C VAL A 22 -11.70 7.13 -2.18
N THR A 23 -11.78 6.91 -0.88
CA THR A 23 -10.75 6.24 -0.09
C THR A 23 -11.30 4.95 0.50
N HIS A 24 -10.55 3.85 0.33
CA HIS A 24 -10.91 2.54 0.86
C HIS A 24 -9.84 2.00 1.78
N ILE A 25 -10.21 1.31 2.86
CA ILE A 25 -9.29 0.54 3.69
C ILE A 25 -9.04 -0.83 3.04
N ALA A 26 -7.79 -1.27 3.00
CA ALA A 26 -7.45 -2.62 2.54
C ALA A 26 -8.07 -3.69 3.47
N ALA A 27 -8.42 -4.86 2.93
CA ALA A 27 -9.05 -5.94 3.73
C ALA A 27 -8.15 -6.46 4.87
N ASP A 28 -6.82 -6.46 4.67
CA ASP A 28 -5.82 -6.73 5.70
C ASP A 28 -4.75 -5.62 5.67
N PRO A 29 -5.01 -4.46 6.30
CA PRO A 29 -4.14 -3.30 6.16
C PRO A 29 -2.80 -3.50 6.89
N LEU A 30 -2.75 -4.33 7.94
CA LEU A 30 -1.53 -4.56 8.71
C LEU A 30 -0.52 -5.41 7.93
N SER A 31 -0.99 -6.42 7.19
CA SER A 31 -0.09 -7.34 6.48
C SER A 31 0.28 -6.88 5.08
N CYS A 32 -0.34 -5.81 4.55
CA CYS A 32 -0.14 -5.34 3.18
C CYS A 32 1.35 -5.17 2.80
N VAL A 33 2.18 -4.65 3.70
CA VAL A 33 3.61 -4.46 3.45
C VAL A 33 4.32 -5.81 3.31
N VAL A 34 4.22 -6.69 4.31
CA VAL A 34 4.94 -7.97 4.30
C VAL A 34 4.46 -8.91 3.18
N LEU A 35 3.16 -8.90 2.88
CA LEU A 35 2.58 -9.68 1.78
C LEU A 35 3.05 -9.15 0.42
N GLY A 36 3.10 -7.83 0.25
CA GLY A 36 3.65 -7.20 -0.95
C GLY A 36 5.13 -7.55 -1.16
N THR A 37 5.92 -7.47 -0.09
CA THR A 37 7.34 -7.87 -0.11
C THR A 37 7.49 -9.34 -0.51
N GLY A 38 6.76 -10.26 0.12
CA GLY A 38 6.80 -11.69 -0.23
C GLY A 38 6.48 -11.95 -1.69
N ARG A 39 5.39 -11.36 -2.22
CA ARG A 39 4.98 -11.52 -3.62
C ARG A 39 6.05 -11.06 -4.61
N VAL A 40 6.74 -9.96 -4.32
CA VAL A 40 7.81 -9.46 -5.19
C VAL A 40 9.04 -10.36 -5.13
N LEU A 41 9.40 -10.88 -3.95
CA LEU A 41 10.51 -11.82 -3.79
C LEU A 41 10.30 -13.12 -4.58
N GLU A 42 9.05 -13.58 -4.71
CA GLU A 42 8.68 -14.76 -5.49
C GLU A 42 8.69 -14.53 -7.01
N ASN A 43 8.73 -13.27 -7.48
CA ASN A 43 8.68 -12.91 -8.89
C ASN A 43 9.92 -12.12 -9.31
N PHE A 44 10.92 -12.83 -9.84
CA PHE A 44 12.23 -12.24 -10.19
C PHE A 44 12.13 -11.06 -11.16
N LYS A 45 11.18 -11.07 -12.11
CA LYS A 45 10.96 -9.96 -13.04
C LYS A 45 10.41 -8.72 -12.33
N GLN A 46 9.50 -8.91 -11.37
CA GLN A 46 9.00 -7.80 -10.55
C GLN A 46 10.04 -7.31 -9.56
N LEU A 47 10.83 -8.24 -8.98
CA LEU A 47 11.94 -7.95 -8.11
C LEU A 47 12.98 -7.07 -8.81
N GLU A 48 13.39 -7.47 -10.01
CA GLU A 48 14.31 -6.70 -10.85
C GLU A 48 13.80 -5.26 -11.02
N ARG A 49 12.53 -5.05 -11.39
CA ARG A 49 11.94 -3.70 -11.52
C ARG A 49 12.06 -2.83 -10.27
N VAL A 50 11.98 -3.43 -9.07
CA VAL A 50 12.08 -2.71 -7.79
C VAL A 50 13.53 -2.30 -7.49
N PHE A 51 14.51 -3.14 -7.84
CA PHE A 51 15.92 -2.89 -7.59
C PHE A 51 16.66 -2.22 -8.76
N SER A 52 16.09 -2.27 -9.97
CA SER A 52 16.64 -1.68 -11.18
C SER A 52 16.37 -0.17 -11.23
N GLY A 53 16.75 0.55 -10.16
CA GLY A 53 16.67 2.00 -10.11
C GLY A 53 17.32 2.58 -11.37
N GLN A 54 16.50 2.96 -12.36
CA GLN A 54 16.94 3.83 -13.42
C GLN A 54 17.15 5.19 -12.76
N ILE A 55 18.37 5.40 -12.27
CA ILE A 55 18.94 6.73 -12.14
C ILE A 55 19.04 7.24 -13.58
N ARG A 56 18.01 7.96 -14.02
CA ARG A 56 18.15 8.92 -15.12
C ARG A 56 18.33 10.30 -14.51
#